data_AF-A0A1I7Z890-F1
#
_entry.id   AF-A0A1I7Z890-F1
#
_cell.length_a   1.000
_cell.length_b   1.000
_cell.length_c   1.000
_cell.angle_alpha   90.00
_cell.angle_beta   90.00
_cell.angle_gamma   90.00
#
_symmetry.space_group_name_H-M   'P 1'
#
loop_
_entity.id
_entity.type
_entity.pdbx_description
1 polymer ?
#
loop_
_entity_poly.entity_id
_entity_poly.type
_entity_poly.pdbx_seq_one_letter_code
_entity_poly.pdbx_strand_id
1 'polypeptide(L)'
;MSVKNAAASETALLVVEQLAGNTYCVEALSRLPVIRGIHLCMKNQPAFIREAAHALKLLFRQNCPSLSEQMLSSEIVPHLLAVLGSRELLGVANPAAAKAEIVEALKSAAMDLQHGDRIAALLNNSQVWKEYKDQRHDLYLPAARLQAIAGAPTGSGLALTFGSADGRHTDGMFAPPPRPVPPPKPANR
;
A
#
# COMPACT_ATOMS: atom_id res chain seq x y z
N MET A 1 -13.17 -9.02 22.04
CA MET A 1 -12.24 -10.10 22.43
C MET A 1 -10.82 -9.64 22.14
N SER A 2 -9.99 -9.43 23.17
CA SER A 2 -8.61 -8.97 23.01
C SER A 2 -7.72 -10.18 22.74
N VAL A 3 -7.59 -10.57 21.48
CA VAL A 3 -6.73 -11.70 21.11
C VAL A 3 -5.29 -11.21 21.13
N LYS A 4 -4.56 -11.50 22.21
CA LYS A 4 -3.10 -11.30 22.31
C LYS A 4 -2.31 -12.33 21.48
N ASN A 5 -3.00 -13.18 20.73
CA ASN A 5 -2.41 -14.22 19.91
C ASN A 5 -2.27 -13.72 18.46
N ALA A 6 -1.01 -13.52 18.03
CA ALA A 6 -0.66 -13.06 16.69
C ALA A 6 -1.21 -13.99 15.59
N ALA A 7 -1.06 -15.32 15.75
CA ALA A 7 -1.51 -16.30 14.77
C ALA A 7 -3.03 -16.31 14.57
N ALA A 8 -3.80 -16.13 15.66
CA ALA A 8 -5.25 -16.00 15.55
C ALA A 8 -5.68 -14.69 14.88
N SER A 9 -4.92 -13.60 15.08
CA SER A 9 -5.19 -12.32 14.41
C SER A 9 -4.91 -12.41 12.91
N GLU A 10 -3.80 -13.04 12.53
CA GLU A 10 -3.43 -13.32 11.15
C GLU A 10 -4.47 -14.20 10.45
N THR A 11 -4.85 -15.32 11.06
CA THR A 11 -5.85 -16.23 10.50
C THR A 11 -7.20 -15.53 10.35
N ALA A 12 -7.60 -14.70 11.33
CA ALA A 12 -8.84 -13.95 11.26
C ALA A 12 -8.83 -12.94 10.10
N LEU A 13 -7.72 -12.24 9.88
CA LEU A 13 -7.57 -11.32 8.73
C LEU A 13 -7.70 -12.07 7.41
N LEU A 14 -7.00 -13.20 7.26
CA LEU A 14 -7.09 -14.02 6.04
C LEU A 14 -8.52 -14.49 5.76
N VAL A 15 -9.25 -14.93 6.79
CA VAL A 15 -10.67 -15.31 6.64
C VAL A 15 -11.51 -14.12 6.20
N VAL A 16 -11.32 -12.94 6.81
CA VAL A 16 -12.05 -11.72 6.42
C VAL A 16 -11.74 -11.35 4.97
N GLU A 17 -10.49 -11.44 4.52
CA GLU A 17 -10.11 -11.18 3.14
C GLU A 17 -10.80 -12.11 2.15
N GLN A 18 -10.85 -13.41 2.44
CA GLN A 18 -11.54 -14.38 1.59
C GLN A 18 -13.05 -14.11 1.53
N LEU A 19 -13.66 -13.79 2.67
CA LEU A 19 -15.08 -13.43 2.75
C LEU A 19 -15.38 -12.11 2.03
N ALA A 20 -14.44 -11.16 2.05
CA ALA A 20 -14.58 -9.87 1.37
C ALA A 20 -14.65 -9.99 -0.16
N GLY A 21 -14.30 -11.16 -0.72
CA GLY A 21 -14.50 -11.49 -2.14
C GLY A 21 -15.96 -11.74 -2.52
N ASN A 22 -16.89 -11.85 -1.57
CA ASN A 22 -18.30 -12.13 -1.82
C ASN A 22 -19.20 -11.04 -1.20
N THR A 23 -20.03 -10.40 -2.02
CA THR A 23 -20.93 -9.31 -1.61
C THR A 23 -21.90 -9.72 -0.49
N TYR A 24 -22.46 -10.95 -0.54
CA TYR A 24 -23.36 -11.45 0.50
C TYR A 24 -22.64 -11.66 1.82
N CYS A 25 -21.39 -12.16 1.78
CA CYS A 25 -20.57 -12.29 2.97
C CYS A 25 -20.23 -10.92 3.57
N VAL A 26 -19.95 -9.93 2.73
CA VAL A 26 -19.71 -8.55 3.20
C VAL A 26 -20.94 -7.93 3.83
N GLU A 27 -22.13 -8.16 3.28
CA GLU A 27 -23.38 -7.71 3.90
C GLU A 27 -23.60 -8.39 5.26
N ALA A 28 -23.29 -9.67 5.40
CA ALA A 28 -23.35 -10.35 6.70
C ALA A 28 -22.30 -9.80 7.68
N LEU A 29 -21.07 -9.55 7.21
CA LEU A 29 -19.98 -8.97 8.01
C LEU A 29 -20.30 -7.53 8.45
N SER A 30 -21.02 -6.76 7.65
CA SER A 30 -21.37 -5.37 7.98
C SER A 30 -22.36 -5.26 9.15
N ARG A 31 -23.02 -6.36 9.52
CA ARG A 31 -23.85 -6.47 10.74
C ARG A 31 -23.02 -6.68 12.00
N LEU A 32 -21.73 -7.00 11.85
CA LEU A 32 -20.77 -7.16 12.94
C LEU A 32 -19.86 -5.93 13.02
N PRO A 33 -19.25 -5.63 14.18
CA PRO A 33 -18.28 -4.53 14.33
C PRO A 33 -16.91 -4.87 13.72
N VAL A 34 -16.89 -5.29 12.46
CA VAL A 34 -15.71 -5.82 11.75
C VAL A 34 -14.61 -4.76 11.62
N ILE A 35 -14.98 -3.50 11.32
CA ILE A 35 -14.00 -2.41 11.18
C ILE A 35 -13.30 -2.13 12.52
N ARG A 36 -14.06 -2.16 13.63
CA ARG A 36 -13.50 -2.02 14.98
C ARG A 36 -12.58 -3.19 15.34
N GLY A 37 -12.93 -4.41 14.92
CA GLY A 37 -12.09 -5.59 15.09
C GLY A 37 -10.75 -5.45 14.36
N ILE A 38 -10.79 -5.01 13.10
CA ILE A 38 -9.58 -4.76 12.29
C ILE A 38 -8.73 -3.63 12.90
N HIS A 39 -9.36 -2.55 13.36
CA HIS A 39 -8.66 -1.46 14.04
C HIS A 39 -7.91 -1.96 15.29
N LEU A 40 -8.56 -2.78 16.12
CA LEU A 40 -7.92 -3.37 17.31
C LEU A 40 -6.74 -4.29 16.93
N CYS A 41 -6.87 -5.04 15.84
CA CYS A 41 -5.78 -5.84 15.30
C CYS A 41 -4.57 -4.97 14.93
N MET A 42 -4.78 -3.88 14.18
CA MET A 42 -3.71 -2.95 13.80
C MET A 42 -2.99 -2.35 15.02
N LYS A 43 -3.75 -2.00 16.08
CA LYS A 43 -3.16 -1.43 17.31
C LYS A 43 -2.36 -2.44 18.13
N ASN A 44 -2.83 -3.68 18.21
CA ASN A 44 -2.20 -4.71 19.04
C ASN A 44 -1.10 -5.47 18.31
N GLN A 45 -1.16 -5.53 16.98
CA GLN A 45 -0.26 -6.31 16.13
C GLN A 45 0.20 -5.46 14.94
N PRO A 46 1.16 -4.53 15.15
CA PRO A 46 1.61 -3.63 14.09
C PRO A 46 2.22 -4.37 12.89
N ALA A 47 2.74 -5.58 13.11
CA ALA A 47 3.28 -6.43 12.04
C ALA A 47 2.26 -6.74 10.94
N PHE A 48 0.96 -6.80 11.27
CA PHE A 48 -0.12 -7.14 10.33
C PHE A 48 -0.86 -5.92 9.78
N ILE A 49 -0.31 -4.70 9.91
CA ILE A 49 -0.95 -3.47 9.41
C ILE A 49 -1.23 -3.57 7.90
N ARG A 50 -0.33 -4.20 7.13
CA ARG A 50 -0.50 -4.35 5.68
C ARG A 50 -1.70 -5.22 5.34
N GLU A 51 -1.79 -6.40 5.94
CA GLU A 51 -2.86 -7.38 5.75
C GLU A 51 -4.19 -6.80 6.25
N ALA A 52 -4.18 -6.11 7.38
CA ALA A 52 -5.35 -5.44 7.90
C ALA A 52 -5.85 -4.31 6.96
N ALA A 53 -4.93 -3.54 6.37
CA ALA A 53 -5.29 -2.50 5.39
C ALA A 53 -5.82 -3.11 4.09
N HIS A 54 -5.23 -4.21 3.64
CA HIS A 54 -5.69 -4.97 2.48
C HIS A 54 -7.11 -5.51 2.69
N ALA A 55 -7.41 -6.09 3.86
CA ALA A 55 -8.75 -6.51 4.23
C ALA A 55 -9.77 -5.36 4.17
N LEU A 56 -9.41 -4.17 4.71
CA LEU A 56 -10.26 -2.98 4.63
C LEU A 56 -10.52 -2.56 3.19
N LYS A 57 -9.49 -2.53 2.34
CA LYS A 57 -9.61 -2.24 0.92
C LYS A 57 -10.63 -3.16 0.26
N LEU A 58 -10.53 -4.47 0.48
CA LEU A 58 -11.47 -5.43 -0.09
C LEU A 58 -12.91 -5.21 0.39
N LEU A 59 -13.09 -4.94 1.68
CA LEU A 59 -14.40 -4.65 2.26
C LEU A 59 -15.04 -3.40 1.66
N PHE A 60 -14.30 -2.29 1.56
CA PHE A 60 -14.84 -1.03 1.02
C PHE A 60 -15.09 -1.07 -0.48
N ARG A 61 -14.38 -1.92 -1.23
CA ARG A 61 -14.65 -2.11 -2.67
C ARG A 61 -16.05 -2.67 -2.95
N GLN A 62 -16.70 -3.30 -1.97
CA GLN A 62 -18.08 -3.78 -2.12
C GLN A 62 -19.15 -2.69 -1.98
N ASN A 63 -18.76 -1.44 -1.70
CA ASN A 63 -19.67 -0.28 -1.61
C ASN A 63 -20.84 -0.52 -0.63
N CYS A 64 -20.52 -1.06 0.56
CA CYS A 64 -21.50 -1.34 1.61
C CYS A 64 -21.52 -0.16 2.62
N PRO A 65 -22.62 0.60 2.70
CA PRO A 65 -22.69 1.83 3.49
C PRO A 65 -22.53 1.59 4.99
N SER A 66 -23.02 0.46 5.50
CA SER A 66 -22.88 0.09 6.92
C SER A 66 -21.40 -0.07 7.33
N LEU A 67 -20.51 -0.45 6.42
CA LEU A 67 -19.07 -0.51 6.71
C LEU A 67 -18.47 0.90 6.80
N SER A 68 -18.88 1.79 5.92
CA SER A 68 -18.47 3.20 5.90
C SER A 68 -18.95 3.94 7.15
N GLU A 69 -20.15 3.64 7.63
CA GLU A 69 -20.66 4.11 8.91
C GLU A 69 -19.84 3.60 10.11
N GLN A 70 -19.49 2.31 10.12
CA GLN A 70 -18.60 1.74 11.15
C GLN A 70 -17.21 2.39 11.12
N MET A 71 -16.69 2.71 9.94
CA MET A 71 -15.40 3.39 9.78
C MET A 71 -15.41 4.77 10.43
N LEU A 72 -16.48 5.54 10.21
CA LEU A 72 -16.67 6.85 10.83
C LEU A 72 -16.78 6.75 12.36
N SER A 73 -17.35 5.66 12.86
CA SER A 73 -17.58 5.44 14.29
C SER A 73 -16.40 4.80 15.04
N SER A 74 -15.42 4.22 14.34
CA SER A 74 -14.37 3.37 14.95
C SER A 74 -13.03 4.06 15.17
N GLU A 75 -12.93 5.37 14.90
CA GLU A 75 -11.68 6.16 14.95
C GLU A 75 -10.53 5.56 14.12
N ILE A 76 -10.85 4.69 13.16
CA ILE A 76 -9.85 4.03 12.33
C ILE A 76 -9.25 5.03 11.32
N VAL A 77 -10.02 6.02 10.84
CA VAL A 77 -9.52 7.02 9.88
C VAL A 77 -8.37 7.85 10.47
N PRO A 78 -8.49 8.45 11.68
CA PRO A 78 -7.35 9.11 12.33
C PRO A 78 -6.16 8.18 12.54
N HIS A 79 -6.39 6.92 12.93
CA HIS A 79 -5.32 5.95 13.13
C HIS A 79 -4.55 5.66 11.83
N LEU A 80 -5.25 5.40 10.73
CA LEU A 80 -4.65 5.18 9.42
C LEU A 80 -3.85 6.40 8.93
N LEU A 81 -4.36 7.62 9.15
CA LEU A 81 -3.65 8.85 8.84
C LEU A 81 -2.37 9.02 9.68
N ALA A 82 -2.40 8.66 10.96
CA ALA A 82 -1.22 8.67 11.81
C ALA A 82 -0.16 7.65 11.34
N VAL A 83 -0.60 6.46 10.89
CA VAL A 83 0.28 5.42 10.32
C VAL A 83 0.93 5.90 9.01
N LEU A 84 0.19 6.59 8.14
CA LEU A 84 0.73 7.20 6.91
C LEU A 84 1.79 8.27 7.23
N GLY A 85 1.54 9.13 8.22
CA GLY A 85 2.46 10.19 8.64
C GLY A 85 3.69 9.69 9.40
N SER A 86 3.67 8.45 9.88
CA SER A 86 4.79 7.86 10.62
C SER A 86 5.98 7.59 9.70
N ARG A 87 7.19 7.95 10.16
CA ARG A 87 8.44 7.74 9.40
C ARG A 87 8.82 6.26 9.28
N GLU A 88 8.59 5.51 10.36
CA GLU A 88 8.95 4.10 10.45
C GLU A 88 7.76 3.29 10.98
N LEU A 89 7.57 2.09 10.42
CA LEU A 89 6.56 1.13 10.83
C LEU A 89 7.27 -0.10 11.39
N LEU A 90 7.48 -0.10 12.70
CA LEU A 90 8.20 -1.19 13.39
C LEU A 90 7.43 -2.51 13.25
N GLY A 91 8.14 -3.55 12.83
CA GLY A 91 7.58 -4.90 12.66
C GLY A 91 6.88 -5.15 11.32
N VAL A 92 6.75 -4.14 10.46
CA VAL A 92 6.18 -4.31 9.11
C VAL A 92 7.28 -4.64 8.11
N ALA A 93 7.17 -5.78 7.43
CA ALA A 93 8.18 -6.24 6.46
C ALA A 93 8.38 -5.27 5.28
N ASN A 94 7.29 -4.67 4.78
CA ASN A 94 7.36 -3.68 3.70
C ASN A 94 6.48 -2.46 4.04
N PRO A 95 7.07 -1.39 4.62
CA PRO A 95 6.32 -0.21 5.03
C PRO A 95 5.71 0.55 3.85
N ALA A 96 6.37 0.56 2.68
CA ALA A 96 5.85 1.23 1.49
C ALA A 96 4.58 0.54 0.97
N ALA A 97 4.60 -0.79 0.89
CA ALA A 97 3.43 -1.57 0.50
C ALA A 97 2.28 -1.41 1.51
N ALA A 98 2.57 -1.39 2.82
CA ALA A 98 1.56 -1.15 3.84
C ALA A 98 0.89 0.22 3.68
N LYS A 99 1.68 1.28 3.44
CA LYS A 99 1.13 2.62 3.18
C LYS A 99 0.29 2.68 1.91
N ALA A 100 0.71 1.99 0.84
CA ALA A 100 -0.08 1.89 -0.38
C ALA A 100 -1.44 1.23 -0.13
N GLU A 101 -1.48 0.11 0.58
CA GLU A 101 -2.73 -0.57 0.94
C GLU A 101 -3.65 0.33 1.77
N ILE A 102 -3.09 1.11 2.71
CA ILE A 102 -3.88 2.08 3.49
C ILE A 102 -4.48 3.15 2.60
N VAL A 103 -3.71 3.74 1.68
CA VAL A 103 -4.22 4.77 0.77
C VAL A 103 -5.33 4.23 -0.10
N GLU A 104 -5.19 3.01 -0.63
CA GLU A 104 -6.24 2.39 -1.45
C GLU A 104 -7.49 2.04 -0.65
N ALA A 105 -7.34 1.60 0.60
CA ALA A 105 -8.47 1.40 1.49
C ALA A 105 -9.24 2.70 1.75
N LEU A 106 -8.52 3.80 2.03
CA LEU A 106 -9.11 5.13 2.25
C LEU A 106 -9.78 5.68 0.99
N LYS A 107 -9.17 5.53 -0.20
CA LYS A 107 -9.79 5.90 -1.47
C LYS A 107 -11.06 5.08 -1.73
N SER A 108 -11.01 3.77 -1.53
CA SER A 108 -12.16 2.89 -1.72
C SER A 108 -13.32 3.28 -0.79
N ALA A 109 -13.02 3.60 0.48
CA ALA A 109 -14.04 4.06 1.42
C ALA A 109 -14.64 5.43 1.04
N ALA A 110 -13.85 6.32 0.45
CA ALA A 110 -14.33 7.62 -0.02
C ALA A 110 -15.21 7.53 -1.27
N MET A 111 -15.23 6.40 -1.97
CA MET A 111 -16.12 6.15 -3.13
C MET A 111 -17.52 5.69 -2.71
N ASP A 112 -17.78 5.53 -1.41
CA ASP A 112 -19.09 5.13 -0.88
C ASP A 112 -20.18 6.15 -1.22
N LEU A 113 -21.32 5.68 -1.71
CA LEU A 113 -22.39 6.57 -2.19
C LEU A 113 -23.16 7.32 -1.09
N GLN A 114 -23.12 6.85 0.16
CA GLN A 114 -23.91 7.43 1.25
C GLN A 114 -23.05 8.22 2.24
N HIS A 115 -21.86 7.72 2.53
CA HIS A 115 -20.96 8.25 3.55
C HIS A 115 -19.60 8.67 2.98
N GLY A 116 -19.34 8.42 1.70
CA GLY A 116 -18.07 8.74 1.04
C GLY A 116 -17.72 10.22 1.12
N ASP A 117 -18.67 11.13 0.93
CA ASP A 117 -18.44 12.58 1.05
C ASP A 117 -17.96 12.99 2.45
N ARG A 118 -18.52 12.37 3.49
CA ARG A 118 -18.12 12.64 4.88
C ARG A 118 -16.72 12.09 5.17
N ILE A 119 -16.41 10.91 4.65
CA ILE A 119 -15.07 10.30 4.74
C ILE A 119 -14.06 11.17 3.98
N ALA A 120 -14.37 11.60 2.76
CA ALA A 120 -13.54 12.46 1.93
C ALA A 120 -13.28 13.82 2.60
N ALA A 121 -14.30 14.43 3.23
CA ALA A 121 -14.14 15.66 3.99
C ALA A 121 -13.17 15.50 5.18
N LEU A 122 -13.29 14.39 5.94
CA LEU A 122 -12.36 14.07 7.03
C LEU A 122 -10.92 13.90 6.51
N LEU A 123 -10.75 13.19 5.39
CA LEU A 123 -9.45 12.97 4.78
C LEU A 123 -8.84 14.29 4.28
N ASN A 124 -9.61 15.14 3.60
CA ASN A 124 -9.11 16.41 3.03
C ASN A 124 -8.67 17.44 4.09
N ASN A 125 -9.14 17.32 5.33
CA ASN A 125 -8.66 18.11 6.46
C ASN A 125 -7.24 17.72 6.91
N SER A 126 -6.76 16.53 6.55
CA SER A 126 -5.43 16.05 6.91
C SER A 126 -4.36 16.52 5.93
N GLN A 127 -3.29 17.13 6.44
CA GLN A 127 -2.13 17.49 5.61
C GLN A 127 -1.41 16.24 5.09
N VAL A 128 -1.32 15.19 5.91
CA VAL A 128 -0.75 13.90 5.49
C VAL A 128 -1.53 13.35 4.31
N TRP A 129 -2.87 13.38 4.33
CA TRP A 129 -3.65 12.85 3.21
C TRP A 129 -3.37 13.58 1.90
N LYS A 130 -3.16 14.90 1.91
CA LYS A 130 -2.86 15.68 0.71
C LYS A 130 -1.57 15.23 0.02
N GLU A 131 -0.58 14.80 0.80
CA GLU A 131 0.66 14.27 0.25
C GLU A 131 0.45 12.91 -0.42
N TYR A 132 -0.50 12.10 0.06
CA TYR A 132 -0.69 10.70 -0.36
C TYR A 132 -1.80 10.49 -1.41
N LYS A 133 -2.84 11.34 -1.43
CA LYS A 133 -4.05 11.12 -2.24
C LYS A 133 -3.77 11.01 -3.75
N ASP A 134 -2.78 11.77 -4.24
CA ASP A 134 -2.42 11.83 -5.65
C ASP A 134 -1.20 10.96 -6.01
N GLN A 135 -0.59 10.27 -5.02
CA GLN A 135 0.54 9.36 -5.29
C GLN A 135 0.03 8.11 -6.00
N ARG A 136 0.69 7.77 -7.12
CA ARG A 136 0.48 6.52 -7.86
C ARG A 136 1.41 5.43 -7.31
N HIS A 137 0.93 4.18 -7.31
CA HIS A 137 1.56 3.02 -6.65
C HIS A 137 2.99 2.69 -7.11
N ASP A 138 3.40 3.20 -8.26
CA ASP A 138 4.70 2.98 -8.89
C ASP A 138 5.85 3.72 -8.20
N LEU A 139 5.56 4.71 -7.34
CA LEU A 139 6.60 5.57 -6.78
C LEU A 139 6.26 6.14 -5.40
N TYR A 140 6.03 5.29 -4.38
CA TYR A 140 6.03 5.75 -2.99
C TYR A 140 7.46 6.14 -2.55
N LEU A 141 7.87 7.35 -2.93
CA LEU A 141 9.08 7.99 -2.41
C LEU A 141 8.72 8.76 -1.15
N PRO A 142 9.46 8.59 -0.03
CA PRO A 142 9.31 9.48 1.12
C PRO A 142 9.50 10.93 0.67
N ALA A 143 8.61 11.85 1.09
CA ALA A 143 8.62 13.26 0.69
C ALA A 143 10.00 13.95 0.87
N ALA A 144 10.83 13.46 1.79
CA ALA A 144 12.21 13.89 2.00
C ALA A 144 13.14 13.70 0.78
N ARG A 145 12.74 12.95 -0.26
CA ARG A 145 13.53 12.70 -1.48
C ARG A 145 13.05 13.49 -2.71
N LEU A 146 12.00 14.30 -2.62
CA LEU A 146 11.57 15.12 -3.76
C LEU A 146 12.42 16.40 -3.94
N GLN A 147 13.14 16.84 -2.91
CA GLN A 147 14.05 17.99 -3.00
C GLN A 147 15.34 17.70 -3.78
N ALA A 148 15.64 16.44 -4.12
CA ALA A 148 16.83 16.08 -4.90
C ALA A 148 16.59 16.03 -6.42
N ILE A 149 15.33 16.13 -6.86
CA ILE A 149 14.93 15.94 -8.27
C ILE A 149 14.45 17.25 -8.92
N ALA A 150 14.01 18.22 -8.11
CA ALA A 150 13.74 19.58 -8.57
C ALA A 150 15.07 20.35 -8.60
N GLY A 151 15.69 20.40 -9.78
CA GLY A 151 16.96 21.08 -10.00
C GLY A 151 17.00 22.47 -9.37
N ALA A 152 17.91 22.64 -8.41
CA ALA A 152 18.31 23.95 -7.92
C ALA A 152 19.19 24.62 -8.99
N PRO A 153 18.84 25.81 -9.49
CA PRO A 153 19.70 26.57 -10.38
C PRO A 153 20.56 27.49 -9.53
N THR A 154 21.79 27.10 -9.19
CA THR A 154 22.86 28.06 -8.89
C THR A 154 24.20 27.35 -8.89
N GLY A 155 25.08 27.78 -9.79
CA GLY A 155 26.43 27.25 -9.92
C GLY A 155 27.29 27.53 -8.68
N SER A 156 27.95 26.48 -8.21
CA SER A 156 29.36 26.51 -7.80
C SER A 156 29.80 25.06 -7.56
N GLY A 157 30.96 24.73 -8.09
CA GLY A 157 31.38 23.38 -8.41
C GLY A 157 31.57 22.45 -7.20
N LEU A 158 31.06 21.24 -7.35
CA LEU A 158 31.61 20.04 -6.74
C LEU A 158 31.72 18.99 -7.84
N ALA A 159 32.90 18.93 -8.46
CA ALA A 159 33.26 17.91 -9.43
C ALA A 159 33.30 16.55 -8.73
N LEU A 160 32.40 15.64 -9.11
CA LEU A 160 32.57 14.21 -8.85
C LEU A 160 33.35 13.63 -10.02
N THR A 161 34.66 13.56 -9.82
CA THR A 161 35.65 13.01 -10.75
C THR A 161 35.35 11.53 -10.98
N PHE A 162 34.96 11.18 -12.21
CA PHE A 162 35.02 9.81 -12.70
C PHE A 162 36.49 9.41 -12.85
N GLY A 163 37.02 8.67 -11.87
CA GLY A 163 38.35 8.08 -11.91
C GLY A 163 38.29 6.63 -12.43
N SER A 164 38.79 6.42 -13.64
CA SER A 164 39.10 5.11 -14.22
C SER A 164 40.61 4.80 -14.07
N ALA A 165 40.94 3.49 -14.13
CA ALA A 165 42.26 2.80 -14.20
C ALA A 165 42.85 2.39 -12.82
N ASP A 166 43.35 1.16 -12.57
CA ASP A 166 43.94 0.07 -13.38
C ASP A 166 43.91 -1.23 -12.51
N GLY A 167 43.47 -2.42 -12.94
CA GLY A 167 44.27 -3.42 -13.68
C GLY A 167 44.32 -4.79 -12.95
N ARG A 168 43.91 -5.88 -13.65
CA ARG A 168 44.14 -7.35 -13.44
C ARG A 168 42.93 -8.27 -13.11
N HIS A 169 42.47 -8.93 -14.19
CA HIS A 169 42.07 -10.34 -14.36
C HIS A 169 40.88 -10.96 -13.56
N THR A 170 39.77 -11.19 -14.26
CA THR A 170 39.11 -12.50 -14.58
C THR A 170 37.75 -12.15 -15.21
N ASP A 171 37.69 -12.03 -16.53
CA ASP A 171 37.21 -13.08 -17.44
C ASP A 171 35.95 -13.83 -16.96
N GLY A 172 34.84 -13.60 -17.66
CA GLY A 172 33.72 -14.55 -17.78
C GLY A 172 32.59 -14.46 -16.77
N MET A 173 31.62 -13.53 -16.93
CA MET A 173 30.21 -13.82 -16.57
C MET A 173 29.18 -12.77 -17.08
N PHE A 174 29.15 -12.41 -18.36
CA PHE A 174 27.92 -11.83 -18.95
C PHE A 174 27.89 -11.99 -20.48
N ALA A 175 27.60 -13.20 -20.95
CA ALA A 175 27.19 -13.40 -22.34
C ALA A 175 25.67 -13.19 -22.45
N PRO A 176 25.18 -12.37 -23.39
CA PRO A 176 23.75 -12.24 -23.65
C PRO A 176 23.17 -13.55 -24.25
N PRO A 177 21.90 -13.90 -23.98
CA PRO A 177 21.30 -15.10 -24.55
C PRO A 177 21.20 -15.01 -26.10
N PRO A 178 21.43 -16.10 -26.84
CA PRO A 178 21.31 -16.13 -28.29
C PRO A 178 19.85 -15.95 -28.74
N ARG A 179 19.66 -15.19 -29.83
CA ARG A 179 18.34 -14.95 -30.44
C ARG A 179 17.79 -16.24 -31.09
N PRO A 180 16.47 -16.46 -31.11
CA PRO A 180 15.86 -17.56 -31.86
C PRO A 180 16.08 -17.39 -33.37
N VAL A 181 16.46 -18.48 -34.04
CA VAL A 181 16.63 -18.55 -35.49
C VAL A 181 15.25 -18.65 -36.17
N PRO A 182 14.98 -17.94 -37.28
CA PRO A 182 13.72 -18.08 -38.02
C PRO A 182 13.64 -19.42 -38.78
N PRO A 183 12.43 -19.97 -39.00
CA PRO A 183 12.25 -21.27 -39.66
C PRO A 183 12.56 -21.21 -41.18
N PRO A 184 13.02 -22.33 -41.79
CA PRO A 184 13.32 -22.40 -43.22
C PRO A 184 12.05 -22.38 -44.08
N LYS A 185 12.14 -21.71 -45.24
CA LYS A 185 11.09 -21.69 -46.29
C LYS A 185 11.00 -23.05 -47.00
N PRO A 186 9.80 -23.49 -47.44
CA PRO A 186 9.64 -24.73 -48.18
C PRO A 186 10.24 -24.61 -49.60
N ALA A 187 11.02 -25.62 -50.00
CA ALA A 187 11.50 -25.77 -51.38
C ALA A 187 10.39 -26.36 -52.25
N ASN A 188 10.10 -25.68 -53.35
CA ASN A 188 9.19 -26.12 -54.40
C ASN A 188 9.98 -26.96 -55.43
N ARG A 189 9.46 -28.16 -55.68
CA ARG A 189 9.67 -29.06 -56.85
C ARG A 189 10.98 -29.84 -56.97
#